data_AF-A0A5K7YIT4-F1
#
_entry.id   AF-A0A5K7YIT4-F1
#
_cell.length_a   1.000
_cell.length_b   1.000
_cell.length_c   1.000
_cell.angle_alpha   90.00
_cell.angle_beta   90.00
_cell.angle_gamma   90.00
#
_symmetry.space_group_name_H-M   'P 1'
#
loop_
_entity.id
_entity.type
_entity.pdbx_description
1 polymer ?
#
loop_
_entity_poly.entity_id
_entity_poly.type
_entity_poly.pdbx_seq_one_letter_code
_entity_poly.pdbx_strand_id
1 'polypeptide(L)'
;MNENEKIIRRNPDIELLGQKLSYPRRWQGVFVVLILSAAFIVISYIVLVESRPENLKTLGLFTGNIQIGTDSIVKRNKFCFGFWTPSVSTKAGMAPYLQRFPNKKEKYAWQIHNEKENNISEKNKLFGELIMERRNISGFRRHPAVGKSSSALKEGWWWVIGVEGAYSAEFFTWFADLYKSHWGLKKNETIYVEVSAIDLKK
;
A
#
# COMPACT_ATOMS: atom_id res chain seq x y z
N MET A 1 -40.01 -22.40 63.42
CA MET A 1 -39.70 -21.27 62.52
C MET A 1 -38.21 -21.37 62.18
N ASN A 2 -37.86 -22.33 61.33
CA ASN A 2 -37.59 -22.23 59.89
C ASN A 2 -36.23 -21.60 59.57
N GLU A 3 -35.20 -22.45 59.50
CA GLU A 3 -33.85 -22.23 58.96
C GLU A 3 -33.80 -22.03 57.42
N ASN A 4 -34.94 -21.79 56.77
CA ASN A 4 -35.05 -21.77 55.31
C ASN A 4 -34.84 -20.40 54.64
N GLU A 5 -34.29 -19.40 55.35
CA GLU A 5 -34.02 -18.07 54.78
C GLU A 5 -32.52 -17.72 54.69
N LYS A 6 -31.65 -18.73 54.55
CA LYS A 6 -30.33 -18.46 53.95
C LYS A 6 -30.50 -18.32 52.45
N ILE A 7 -30.93 -17.12 52.08
CA ILE A 7 -30.93 -16.54 50.74
C ILE A 7 -29.70 -17.07 50.00
N ILE A 8 -29.96 -17.91 48.99
CA ILE A 8 -29.03 -18.31 47.96
C ILE A 8 -28.55 -17.00 47.33
N ARG A 9 -27.45 -16.43 47.84
CA ARG A 9 -26.68 -15.39 47.15
C ARG A 9 -26.08 -16.08 45.93
N ARG A 10 -26.87 -16.15 44.85
CA ARG A 10 -26.40 -16.58 43.53
C ARG A 10 -25.17 -15.73 43.23
N ASN A 11 -24.01 -16.36 43.13
CA ASN A 11 -22.79 -15.69 42.69
C ASN A 11 -23.08 -15.06 41.32
N PRO A 12 -23.06 -13.73 41.19
CA PRO A 12 -23.28 -13.07 39.90
C PRO A 12 -21.97 -13.06 39.10
N ASP A 13 -21.23 -14.16 39.11
CA ASP A 13 -19.96 -14.30 38.40
C ASP A 13 -20.24 -15.16 37.17
N ILE A 14 -19.99 -14.60 35.99
CA ILE A 14 -20.02 -15.36 34.74
C ILE A 14 -18.64 -16.00 34.59
N GLU A 15 -18.60 -17.30 34.35
CA GLU A 15 -17.37 -18.00 34.02
C GLU A 15 -17.26 -18.16 32.50
N LEU A 16 -16.23 -17.57 31.90
CA LEU A 16 -15.95 -17.70 30.48
C LEU A 16 -14.52 -18.20 30.33
N LEU A 17 -14.34 -19.35 29.67
CA LEU A 17 -13.02 -19.99 29.45
C LEU A 17 -12.21 -20.19 30.75
N GLY A 18 -12.88 -20.54 31.85
CA GLY A 18 -12.25 -20.75 33.15
C GLY A 18 -11.86 -19.47 33.91
N GLN A 19 -12.16 -18.30 33.34
CA GLN A 19 -12.01 -17.02 34.03
C GLN A 19 -13.34 -16.56 34.61
N LYS A 20 -13.33 -16.26 35.92
CA LYS A 20 -14.49 -15.70 36.63
C LYS A 20 -14.52 -14.20 36.40
N LEU A 21 -15.52 -13.74 35.65
CA LEU A 21 -15.80 -12.34 35.39
C LEU A 21 -16.91 -11.88 36.33
N SER A 22 -16.53 -11.02 37.28
CA SER A 22 -17.50 -10.39 38.16
C SER A 22 -18.19 -9.23 37.46
N TYR A 23 -19.53 -9.18 37.55
CA TYR A 23 -20.28 -8.05 37.05
C TYR A 23 -19.89 -6.74 37.77
N PRO A 24 -19.73 -5.62 37.05
CA PRO A 24 -19.48 -4.34 37.67
C PRO A 24 -20.66 -3.95 38.56
N ARG A 25 -20.40 -3.84 39.88
CA ARG A 25 -21.42 -3.47 40.88
C ARG A 25 -21.70 -1.97 40.96
N ARG A 26 -20.87 -1.15 40.32
CA ARG A 26 -20.98 0.31 40.31
C ARG A 26 -21.28 0.81 38.91
N TRP A 27 -22.10 1.85 38.80
CA TRP A 27 -22.50 2.48 37.53
C TRP A 27 -21.31 2.83 36.64
N GLN A 28 -20.20 3.30 37.24
CA GLN A 28 -18.96 3.58 36.52
C GLN A 28 -18.40 2.35 35.79
N GLY A 29 -18.48 1.16 36.39
CA GLY A 29 -18.01 -0.08 35.76
C GLY A 29 -18.91 -0.51 34.61
N VAL A 30 -20.23 -0.27 34.71
CA VAL A 30 -21.17 -0.52 33.60
C VAL A 30 -20.84 0.38 32.40
N PHE A 31 -20.53 1.65 32.65
CA PHE A 31 -20.10 2.58 31.59
C PHE A 31 -18.81 2.13 30.90
N VAL A 32 -17.81 1.67 31.66
CA VAL A 32 -16.55 1.17 31.08
C VAL A 32 -16.80 -0.05 30.20
N VAL A 33 -17.63 -1.00 30.64
CA VAL A 33 -17.98 -2.18 29.84
C VAL A 33 -18.72 -1.78 28.56
N LEU A 34 -19.66 -0.85 28.63
CA LEU A 34 -20.37 -0.35 27.44
C LEU A 34 -19.43 0.32 26.43
N ILE A 35 -18.47 1.13 26.90
CA ILE A 35 -17.47 1.77 26.03
C ILE A 35 -16.59 0.71 25.36
N LEU A 36 -16.13 -0.30 26.12
CA LEU A 36 -15.31 -1.38 25.58
C LEU A 36 -16.07 -2.23 24.57
N SER A 37 -17.33 -2.56 24.84
CA SER A 37 -18.19 -3.28 23.90
C SER A 37 -18.46 -2.47 22.63
N ALA A 38 -18.73 -1.17 22.75
CA ALA A 38 -18.91 -0.29 21.60
C ALA A 38 -17.63 -0.20 20.75
N ALA A 39 -16.46 -0.03 21.39
CA ALA A 39 -15.18 -0.01 20.70
C ALA A 39 -14.90 -1.34 19.98
N PHE A 40 -15.19 -2.48 20.62
CA PHE A 40 -15.02 -3.79 20.01
C PHE A 40 -15.94 -4.00 18.80
N ILE A 41 -17.19 -3.54 18.87
CA ILE A 41 -18.14 -3.59 17.75
C ILE A 41 -17.62 -2.75 16.57
N VAL A 42 -17.14 -1.53 16.83
CA VAL A 42 -16.58 -0.64 15.80
C VAL A 42 -15.34 -1.26 15.15
N ILE A 43 -14.41 -1.79 15.95
CA ILE A 43 -13.21 -2.47 15.44
C ILE A 43 -13.60 -3.69 14.59
N SER A 44 -14.53 -4.51 15.07
CA SER A 44 -15.00 -5.68 14.33
C SER A 44 -15.70 -5.30 13.02
N TYR A 45 -16.46 -4.21 13.02
CA TYR A 45 -17.09 -3.66 11.83
C TYR A 45 -16.05 -3.22 10.79
N ILE A 46 -15.04 -2.45 11.20
CA ILE A 46 -13.93 -2.04 10.33
C ILE A 46 -13.22 -3.28 9.76
N VAL A 47 -12.88 -4.25 10.61
CA VAL A 47 -12.17 -5.46 10.18
C VAL A 47 -13.02 -6.38 9.31
N LEU A 48 -14.34 -6.46 9.46
CA LEU A 48 -15.18 -7.40 8.70
C LEU A 48 -15.87 -6.79 7.48
N VAL A 49 -16.19 -5.51 7.51
CA VAL A 49 -16.96 -4.82 6.46
C VAL A 49 -16.04 -4.02 5.55
N GLU A 50 -15.03 -3.37 6.12
CA GLU A 50 -14.08 -2.53 5.38
C GLU A 50 -12.92 -3.34 4.76
N SER A 51 -12.63 -4.54 5.27
CA SER A 51 -11.63 -5.46 4.70
C SER A 51 -12.08 -6.22 3.44
N ARG A 52 -13.33 -6.03 2.99
CA ARG A 52 -13.78 -6.60 1.71
C ARG A 52 -12.90 -6.04 0.58
N PRO A 53 -12.40 -6.87 -0.36
CA PRO A 53 -11.51 -6.43 -1.45
C PRO A 53 -12.12 -5.33 -2.35
N GLU A 54 -13.44 -5.20 -2.34
CA GLU A 54 -14.21 -4.19 -3.06
C GLU A 54 -14.14 -2.80 -2.37
N ASN A 55 -14.08 -2.77 -1.03
CA ASN A 55 -13.92 -1.57 -0.20
C ASN A 55 -12.44 -1.26 0.13
N LEU A 56 -11.54 -2.23 -0.06
CA LEU A 56 -10.08 -2.01 -0.08
C LEU A 56 -9.62 -1.12 -1.24
N LYS A 57 -10.50 -0.76 -2.19
CA LYS A 57 -10.22 0.35 -3.11
C LYS A 57 -10.24 1.71 -2.40
N THR A 58 -11.00 1.82 -1.31
CA THR A 58 -11.11 3.02 -0.47
C THR A 58 -10.11 2.99 0.69
N LEU A 59 -9.75 1.81 1.22
CA LEU A 59 -8.66 1.61 2.20
C LEU A 59 -7.27 1.49 1.56
N GLY A 60 -7.20 1.21 0.25
CA GLY A 60 -6.00 1.31 -0.59
C GLY A 60 -5.53 2.74 -0.83
N LEU A 61 -6.22 3.74 -0.26
CA LEU A 61 -5.72 5.09 -0.07
C LEU A 61 -4.64 5.20 1.04
N PHE A 62 -4.28 4.08 1.70
CA PHE A 62 -3.10 4.00 2.57
C PHE A 62 -1.80 3.59 1.85
N THR A 63 -1.70 3.85 0.54
CA THR A 63 -0.43 4.14 -0.14
C THR A 63 -0.44 5.63 -0.52
N GLY A 64 -0.03 6.48 0.43
CA GLY A 64 0.17 7.92 0.25
C GLY A 64 -1.09 8.77 0.12
N ASN A 65 -1.92 8.85 1.16
CA ASN A 65 -2.84 9.98 1.28
C ASN A 65 -2.05 11.26 1.57
N ILE A 66 -2.08 12.18 0.60
CA ILE A 66 -1.73 13.59 0.78
C ILE A 66 -2.71 14.18 1.80
N GLN A 67 -2.32 14.26 3.07
CA GLN A 67 -2.87 15.25 3.99
C GLN A 67 -2.11 16.55 3.73
N ILE A 68 -2.80 17.55 3.15
CA ILE A 68 -2.38 18.95 3.28
C ILE A 68 -2.67 19.31 4.74
N GLY A 69 -1.75 18.90 5.62
CA GLY A 69 -1.66 19.43 6.95
C GLY A 69 -1.20 20.87 6.84
N THR A 70 -2.10 21.80 7.12
CA THR A 70 -1.75 23.16 7.54
C THR A 70 -0.99 23.03 8.86
N ASP A 71 0.30 22.75 8.80
CA ASP A 71 1.28 23.24 9.77
C ASP A 71 2.72 23.01 9.27
N SER A 72 3.40 24.12 9.08
CA SER A 72 4.84 24.26 8.79
C SER A 72 5.35 23.59 7.51
N ILE A 73 5.19 24.32 6.39
CA ILE A 73 5.99 24.15 5.18
C ILE A 73 7.47 24.38 5.55
N VAL A 74 8.15 23.34 6.01
CA VAL A 74 9.59 23.26 5.82
C VAL A 74 9.74 23.12 4.31
N LYS A 75 10.08 24.22 3.63
CA LYS A 75 10.44 24.25 2.19
C LYS A 75 11.68 23.38 1.98
N ARG A 76 11.51 22.05 2.02
CA ARG A 76 12.53 21.09 1.61
C ARG A 76 12.46 21.04 0.09
N ASN A 77 13.38 21.75 -0.56
CA ASN A 77 13.49 21.80 -2.02
C ASN A 77 14.09 20.52 -2.61
N LYS A 78 13.89 19.35 -1.99
CA LYS A 78 14.33 18.05 -2.50
C LYS A 78 13.38 16.94 -2.04
N PHE A 79 13.07 16.00 -2.91
CA PHE A 79 12.37 14.77 -2.57
C PHE A 79 12.95 13.58 -3.33
N CYS A 80 12.72 12.37 -2.83
CA CYS A 80 12.96 11.15 -3.58
C CYS A 80 11.64 10.51 -3.95
N PHE A 81 11.60 9.84 -5.10
CA PHE A 81 10.53 8.90 -5.38
C PHE A 81 11.09 7.62 -5.98
N GLY A 82 10.43 6.51 -5.69
CA GLY A 82 10.76 5.19 -6.19
C GLY A 82 9.63 4.58 -7.01
N PHE A 83 10.00 3.75 -7.96
CA PHE A 83 9.05 3.05 -8.82
C PHE A 83 9.67 1.77 -9.38
N TRP A 84 8.81 0.89 -9.86
CA TRP A 84 9.22 -0.40 -10.41
C TRP A 84 9.20 -0.39 -11.95
N THR A 85 10.16 -1.09 -12.57
CA THR A 85 10.12 -1.44 -14.00
C THR A 85 10.42 -2.93 -14.22
N PRO A 86 10.02 -3.50 -15.38
CA PRO A 86 10.31 -4.89 -15.70
C PRO A 86 11.82 -5.13 -15.91
N SER A 87 12.26 -6.36 -15.65
CA SER A 87 13.59 -6.91 -15.95
C SER A 87 13.47 -8.15 -16.84
N VAL A 88 14.62 -8.73 -17.22
CA VAL A 88 14.68 -10.02 -17.94
C VAL A 88 13.94 -11.13 -17.19
N SER A 89 13.99 -11.13 -15.86
CA SER A 89 13.37 -12.14 -15.01
C SER A 89 11.86 -11.95 -14.84
N THR A 90 11.31 -10.78 -15.15
CA THR A 90 9.87 -10.52 -15.03
C THR A 90 9.04 -11.51 -15.84
N LYS A 91 9.48 -11.83 -17.07
CA LYS A 91 8.80 -12.77 -17.95
C LYS A 91 8.68 -14.16 -17.31
N ALA A 92 9.76 -14.65 -16.72
CA ALA A 92 9.80 -15.94 -16.05
C ALA A 92 8.88 -15.96 -14.82
N GLY A 93 8.93 -14.92 -13.97
CA GLY A 93 8.06 -14.81 -12.79
C GLY A 93 6.57 -14.71 -13.14
N MET A 94 6.24 -14.14 -14.30
CA MET A 94 4.86 -14.02 -14.79
C MET A 94 4.33 -15.26 -15.50
N ALA A 95 5.19 -16.18 -15.94
CA ALA A 95 4.78 -17.32 -16.76
C ALA A 95 3.73 -18.22 -16.08
N PRO A 96 3.86 -18.62 -14.80
CA PRO A 96 2.85 -19.45 -14.14
C PRO A 96 1.48 -18.76 -14.05
N TYR A 97 1.47 -17.45 -13.80
CA TYR A 97 0.24 -16.67 -13.72
C TYR A 97 -0.45 -16.56 -15.07
N LEU A 98 0.31 -16.29 -16.14
CA LEU A 98 -0.24 -16.15 -17.49
C LEU A 98 -0.64 -17.49 -18.12
N GLN A 99 -0.06 -18.60 -17.66
CA GLN A 99 -0.51 -19.94 -18.01
C GLN A 99 -1.89 -20.24 -17.37
N ARG A 100 -2.08 -19.83 -16.11
CA ARG A 100 -3.37 -19.99 -15.41
C ARG A 100 -4.46 -19.03 -15.90
N PHE A 101 -4.08 -17.83 -16.33
CA PHE A 101 -4.99 -16.78 -16.79
C PHE A 101 -4.59 -16.25 -18.19
N PRO A 102 -4.80 -17.05 -19.25
CA PRO A 102 -4.36 -16.70 -20.61
C PRO A 102 -5.03 -15.44 -21.15
N ASN A 103 -6.26 -15.15 -20.73
CA ASN A 103 -7.00 -13.93 -21.06
C ASN A 103 -6.37 -12.65 -20.48
N LYS A 104 -5.39 -12.75 -19.57
CA LYS A 104 -4.67 -11.59 -19.02
C LYS A 104 -3.38 -11.27 -19.77
N LYS A 105 -2.98 -12.07 -20.78
CA LYS A 105 -1.74 -11.86 -21.53
C LYS A 105 -1.64 -10.45 -22.14
N GLU A 106 -2.70 -9.95 -22.75
CA GLU A 106 -2.72 -8.62 -23.35
C GLU A 106 -2.49 -7.52 -22.30
N LYS A 107 -3.15 -7.62 -21.14
CA LYS A 107 -3.00 -6.67 -20.03
C LYS A 107 -1.55 -6.58 -19.52
N TYR A 108 -0.84 -7.69 -19.50
CA TYR A 108 0.54 -7.77 -18.99
C TYR A 108 1.59 -7.79 -20.10
N ALA A 109 1.20 -7.56 -21.36
CA ALA A 109 2.10 -7.61 -22.52
C ALA A 109 3.30 -6.66 -22.36
N TRP A 110 3.07 -5.48 -21.79
CA TRP A 110 4.12 -4.51 -21.49
C TRP A 110 5.14 -4.99 -20.47
N GLN A 111 4.83 -5.97 -19.61
CA GLN A 111 5.75 -6.48 -18.59
C GLN A 111 6.61 -7.63 -19.10
N ILE A 112 6.10 -8.38 -20.08
CA ILE A 112 6.64 -9.66 -20.52
C ILE A 112 7.31 -9.58 -21.90
N HIS A 113 7.58 -8.36 -22.38
CA HIS A 113 8.18 -7.96 -23.67
C HIS A 113 8.61 -9.13 -24.57
N ASN A 114 8.05 -9.18 -25.78
CA ASN A 114 8.45 -10.18 -26.77
C ASN A 114 9.95 -10.08 -27.07
N GLU A 115 10.64 -11.23 -26.98
CA GLU A 115 12.10 -11.39 -27.18
C GLU A 115 12.61 -10.84 -28.52
N LYS A 116 11.72 -10.64 -29.49
CA LYS A 116 12.05 -10.19 -30.85
C LYS A 116 12.22 -8.69 -30.99
N GLU A 117 11.73 -7.87 -30.05
CA GLU A 117 11.49 -6.45 -30.35
C GLU A 117 12.17 -5.42 -29.48
N ASN A 118 12.81 -5.76 -28.35
CA ASN A 118 13.72 -4.83 -27.64
C ASN A 118 14.33 -5.53 -26.42
N ASN A 119 15.65 -5.46 -26.27
CA ASN A 119 16.34 -5.90 -25.06
C ASN A 119 15.82 -5.09 -23.87
N ILE A 120 15.15 -5.73 -22.91
CA ILE A 120 14.59 -5.07 -21.72
C ILE A 120 15.66 -4.32 -20.93
N SER A 121 16.92 -4.76 -20.99
CA SER A 121 18.06 -4.05 -20.41
C SER A 121 18.28 -2.70 -21.09
N GLU A 122 18.28 -2.67 -22.42
CA GLU A 122 18.42 -1.44 -23.23
C GLU A 122 17.22 -0.52 -23.03
N LYS A 123 16.00 -1.05 -23.01
CA LYS A 123 14.80 -0.25 -22.71
C LYS A 123 14.88 0.44 -21.35
N ASN A 124 15.36 -0.28 -20.33
CA ASN A 124 15.56 0.34 -19.03
C ASN A 124 16.69 1.37 -19.03
N LYS A 125 17.77 1.13 -19.80
CA LYS A 125 18.87 2.09 -19.95
C LYS A 125 18.35 3.39 -20.58
N LEU A 126 17.64 3.28 -21.70
CA LEU A 126 17.00 4.41 -22.39
C LEU A 126 16.01 5.14 -21.47
N PHE A 127 15.23 4.41 -20.67
CA PHE A 127 14.32 5.04 -19.70
C PHE A 127 15.07 5.89 -18.66
N GLY A 128 16.20 5.39 -18.17
CA GLY A 128 17.06 6.14 -17.26
C GLY A 128 17.64 7.40 -17.91
N GLU A 129 18.05 7.32 -19.18
CA GLU A 129 18.52 8.46 -19.96
C GLU A 129 17.42 9.53 -20.10
N LEU A 130 16.21 9.13 -20.50
CA LEU A 130 15.06 10.03 -20.65
C LEU A 130 14.64 10.72 -19.34
N ILE A 131 14.73 10.03 -18.20
CA ILE A 131 14.45 10.64 -16.89
C ILE A 131 15.48 11.74 -16.61
N MET A 132 16.75 11.51 -16.91
CA MET A 132 17.85 12.45 -16.63
C MET A 132 17.83 13.70 -17.51
N GLU A 133 17.14 13.70 -18.65
CA GLU A 133 16.94 14.90 -19.47
C GLU A 133 16.18 16.00 -18.72
N ARG A 134 15.42 15.63 -17.68
CA ARG A 134 14.69 16.58 -16.86
C ARG A 134 15.63 17.29 -15.89
N ARG A 135 15.75 18.62 -16.05
CA ARG A 135 16.68 19.49 -15.31
C ARG A 135 16.62 19.42 -13.78
N ASN A 136 15.49 18.99 -13.21
CA ASN A 136 15.30 18.93 -11.77
C ASN A 136 15.59 17.55 -11.17
N ILE A 137 16.14 16.62 -11.94
CA ILE A 137 16.57 15.31 -11.43
C ILE A 137 18.03 15.41 -10.98
N SER A 138 18.29 15.14 -9.70
CA SER A 138 19.66 15.16 -9.14
C SER A 138 20.42 13.86 -9.40
N GLY A 139 19.71 12.79 -9.77
CA GLY A 139 20.30 11.49 -10.09
C GLY A 139 19.33 10.34 -9.80
N PHE A 140 19.76 9.12 -10.14
CA PHE A 140 19.01 7.91 -9.83
C PHE A 140 19.92 6.78 -9.40
N ARG A 141 19.33 5.83 -8.68
CA ARG A 141 19.89 4.49 -8.46
C ARG A 141 18.83 3.46 -8.81
N ARG A 142 19.30 2.27 -9.14
CA ARG A 142 18.42 1.14 -9.48
C ARG A 142 18.98 -0.14 -8.86
N HIS A 143 18.12 -0.94 -8.25
CA HIS A 143 18.50 -2.24 -7.70
C HIS A 143 17.46 -3.31 -8.03
N PRO A 144 17.84 -4.59 -8.05
CA PRO A 144 16.88 -5.67 -8.22
C PRO A 144 15.83 -5.61 -7.10
N ALA A 145 14.59 -5.89 -7.45
CA ALA A 145 13.50 -5.95 -6.49
C ALA A 145 12.52 -7.06 -6.85
N VAL A 146 12.02 -7.73 -5.82
CA VAL A 146 10.97 -8.74 -5.93
C VAL A 146 9.74 -8.21 -5.22
N GLY A 147 8.67 -8.01 -5.98
CA GLY A 147 7.39 -7.57 -5.47
C GLY A 147 6.35 -8.67 -5.60
N LYS A 148 5.49 -8.81 -4.60
CA LYS A 148 4.28 -9.64 -4.70
C LYS A 148 3.08 -8.73 -4.94
N SER A 149 2.49 -8.84 -6.12
CA SER A 149 1.20 -8.22 -6.42
C SER A 149 0.07 -9.23 -6.17
N SER A 150 -1.19 -8.77 -6.22
CA SER A 150 -2.36 -9.66 -6.21
C SER A 150 -2.37 -10.68 -7.37
N SER A 151 -1.64 -10.41 -8.45
CA SER A 151 -1.53 -11.32 -9.60
C SER A 151 -0.43 -12.36 -9.44
N ALA A 152 0.82 -11.91 -9.28
CA ALA A 152 1.99 -12.77 -9.34
C ALA A 152 3.15 -12.15 -8.56
N LEU A 153 4.13 -12.99 -8.26
CA LEU A 153 5.46 -12.56 -7.86
C LEU A 153 6.17 -12.01 -9.10
N LYS A 154 6.68 -10.79 -8.99
CA LYS A 154 7.31 -10.05 -10.09
C LYS A 154 8.68 -9.62 -9.64
N GLU A 155 9.68 -10.11 -10.36
CA GLU A 155 11.02 -9.57 -10.27
C GLU A 155 11.15 -8.43 -11.25
N GLY A 156 11.90 -7.40 -10.89
CA GLY A 156 12.18 -6.27 -11.77
C GLY A 156 13.23 -5.37 -11.17
N TRP A 157 13.20 -4.12 -11.58
CA TRP A 157 14.08 -3.08 -11.09
C TRP A 157 13.31 -2.08 -10.26
N TRP A 158 13.76 -1.83 -9.05
CA TRP A 158 13.31 -0.69 -8.27
C TRP A 158 14.25 0.49 -8.51
N TRP A 159 13.67 1.58 -8.97
CA TRP A 159 14.36 2.85 -9.18
C TRP A 159 14.13 3.72 -7.97
N VAL A 160 15.13 4.51 -7.61
CA VAL A 160 15.02 5.61 -6.65
C VAL A 160 15.62 6.84 -7.30
N ILE A 161 14.80 7.84 -7.52
CA ILE A 161 15.15 9.09 -8.20
C ILE A 161 15.20 10.20 -7.16
N GLY A 162 16.28 10.96 -7.14
CA GLY A 162 16.38 12.22 -6.39
C GLY A 162 15.92 13.38 -7.26
N VAL A 163 15.08 14.24 -6.71
CA VAL A 163 14.48 15.39 -7.40
C VAL A 163 14.74 16.66 -6.60
N GLU A 164 15.19 17.71 -7.27
CA GLU A 164 15.28 19.06 -6.75
C GLU A 164 13.97 19.83 -7.02
N GLY A 165 13.56 20.64 -6.06
CA GLY A 165 12.31 21.38 -6.10
C GLY A 165 11.20 20.77 -5.23
N ALA A 166 10.03 21.39 -5.31
CA ALA A 166 8.85 20.99 -4.56
C ALA A 166 8.12 19.85 -5.27
N TYR A 167 7.45 19.03 -4.46
CA TYR A 167 6.47 18.06 -4.93
C TYR A 167 5.33 18.80 -5.66
N SER A 168 5.12 18.51 -6.95
CA SER A 168 4.06 19.14 -7.76
C SER A 168 3.29 18.14 -8.61
N ALA A 169 1.99 18.39 -8.80
CA ALA A 169 1.15 17.56 -9.68
C ALA A 169 1.70 17.51 -11.11
N GLU A 170 2.17 18.65 -11.63
CA GLU A 170 2.79 18.75 -12.96
C GLU A 170 3.96 17.78 -13.14
N PHE A 171 4.83 17.64 -12.13
CA PHE A 171 5.95 16.71 -12.18
C PHE A 171 5.48 15.27 -12.32
N PHE A 172 4.49 14.85 -11.52
CA PHE A 172 3.97 13.48 -11.60
C PHE A 172 3.13 13.23 -12.85
N THR A 173 2.49 14.25 -13.41
CA THR A 173 1.83 14.17 -14.73
C THR A 173 2.88 13.91 -15.81
N TRP A 174 3.95 14.70 -15.86
CA TRP A 174 5.06 14.48 -16.79
C TRP A 174 5.65 13.07 -16.64
N PHE A 175 5.95 12.66 -15.41
CA PHE A 175 6.54 11.35 -15.15
C PHE A 175 5.59 10.22 -15.58
N ALA A 176 4.29 10.34 -15.29
CA ALA A 176 3.30 9.35 -15.71
C ALA A 176 3.20 9.26 -17.24
N ASP A 177 3.21 10.37 -17.95
CA ASP A 177 3.17 10.39 -19.41
C ASP A 177 4.44 9.77 -20.03
N LEU A 178 5.60 10.09 -19.47
CA LEU A 178 6.88 9.49 -19.88
C LEU A 178 6.87 7.97 -19.64
N TYR A 179 6.46 7.52 -18.46
CA TYR A 179 6.40 6.11 -18.14
C TYR A 179 5.41 5.36 -19.04
N LYS A 180 4.20 5.90 -19.23
CA LYS A 180 3.17 5.25 -20.06
C LYS A 180 3.59 5.15 -21.52
N SER A 181 4.15 6.22 -22.07
CA SER A 181 4.61 6.23 -23.46
C SER A 181 5.77 5.26 -23.69
N HIS A 182 6.76 5.22 -22.79
CA HIS A 182 7.92 4.34 -22.91
C HIS A 182 7.57 2.85 -22.83
N TRP A 183 6.67 2.51 -21.91
CA TRP A 183 6.26 1.13 -21.67
C TRP A 183 5.02 0.69 -22.47
N GLY A 184 4.36 1.60 -23.19
CA GLY A 184 3.17 1.29 -24.00
C GLY A 184 1.91 1.05 -23.18
N LEU A 185 1.79 1.68 -22.01
CA LEU A 185 0.58 1.60 -21.18
C LEU A 185 -0.53 2.48 -21.74
N LYS A 186 -1.78 2.09 -21.51
CA LYS A 186 -2.94 2.92 -21.87
C LYS A 186 -2.99 4.16 -20.96
N LYS A 187 -3.52 5.28 -21.47
CA LYS A 187 -3.61 6.54 -20.71
C LYS A 187 -4.33 6.40 -19.36
N ASN A 188 -5.31 5.51 -19.26
CA ASN A 188 -6.09 5.27 -18.04
C ASN A 188 -5.46 4.25 -17.08
N GLU A 189 -4.31 3.65 -17.41
CA GLU A 189 -3.64 2.73 -16.50
C GLU A 189 -2.95 3.49 -15.36
N THR A 190 -3.02 2.89 -14.17
CA THR A 190 -2.41 3.44 -12.96
C THR A 190 -0.94 3.02 -12.89
N ILE A 191 -0.08 3.97 -12.54
CA ILE A 191 1.32 3.73 -12.19
C ILE A 191 1.48 3.97 -10.70
N TYR A 192 2.25 3.11 -10.04
CA TYR A 192 2.54 3.22 -8.62
C TYR A 192 3.92 3.82 -8.43
N VAL A 193 3.98 4.85 -7.59
CA VAL A 193 5.23 5.50 -7.16
C VAL A 193 5.21 5.63 -5.64
N GLU A 194 6.34 5.39 -5.01
CA GLU A 194 6.54 5.65 -3.59
C GLU A 194 7.30 6.95 -3.42
N VAL A 195 6.78 7.88 -2.63
CA VAL A 195 7.40 9.20 -2.45
C VAL A 195 7.94 9.28 -1.04
N SER A 196 9.22 9.61 -0.93
CA SER A 196 9.92 9.77 0.34
C SER A 196 10.47 11.20 0.42
N ALA A 197 9.99 11.97 1.39
CA ALA A 197 10.64 13.23 1.73
C ALA A 197 12.02 12.90 2.33
N ILE A 198 13.08 13.50 1.79
CA ILE A 198 14.41 13.34 2.38
C ILE A 198 14.45 14.19 3.65
N ASP A 199 14.45 13.52 4.80
CA ASP A 199 14.78 14.16 6.07
C ASP A 199 16.29 14.19 6.23
N LEU A 200 16.93 15.26 5.78
CA LEU A 200 18.32 15.52 6.14
C LEU A 200 18.33 15.91 7.61
N LYS A 201 18.49 14.92 8.50
CA LYS A 201 18.91 15.18 9.88
C LYS A 201 20.24 15.94 9.80
N LYS A 202 20.22 17.21 10.22
CA LYS A 202 21.43 17.99 10.49
C LYS A 202 22.14 17.44 11.71
#